data_AF-A0A523V3T3-F1
#
_entry.id   AF-A0A523V3T3-F1
#
_cell.length_a   1.000
_cell.length_b   1.000
_cell.length_c   1.000
_cell.angle_alpha   90.00
_cell.angle_beta   90.00
_cell.angle_gamma   90.00
#
_symmetry.space_group_name_H-M   'P 1'
#
loop_
_entity.id
_entity.type
_entity.pdbx_description
1 polymer ?
#
loop_
_entity_poly.entity_id
_entity_poly.type
_entity_poly.pdbx_seq_one_letter_code
_entity_poly.pdbx_strand_id
1 'polypeptide(L)'
;MEGERAEVLVALAGQPNVGKSTVFNALTGLDQHVGNWPGKTVECMEGTLKCNGSTYCVVDLPGTYSLTANSPEEVVAREFIIR
;
A
#
# COMPACT_ATOMS: atom_id res chain seq x y z
N MET A 1 18.14 -8.16 -17.85
CA MET A 1 18.43 -8.02 -16.42
C MET A 1 17.17 -8.45 -15.72
N GLU A 2 17.18 -9.63 -15.10
CA GLU A 2 16.05 -10.16 -14.33
C GLU A 2 15.63 -9.09 -13.32
N GLY A 3 14.40 -8.58 -13.42
CA GLY A 3 13.93 -7.54 -12.51
C GLY A 3 14.05 -8.04 -11.08
N GLU A 4 14.68 -7.26 -10.19
CA GLU A 4 14.63 -7.48 -8.74
C GLU A 4 13.14 -7.60 -8.35
N ARG A 5 12.65 -8.84 -8.21
CA ARG A 5 11.36 -9.08 -7.58
C ARG A 5 11.53 -8.63 -6.13
N ALA A 6 10.71 -7.68 -5.69
CA ALA A 6 10.66 -7.31 -4.28
C ALA A 6 10.52 -8.59 -3.44
N GLU A 7 11.44 -8.79 -2.50
CA GLU A 7 11.50 -10.02 -1.70
C GLU A 7 10.37 -10.08 -0.67
N VAL A 8 9.86 -8.89 -0.29
CA VAL A 8 8.85 -8.74 0.76
C VAL A 8 7.85 -7.64 0.38
N LEU A 9 6.56 -7.93 0.56
CA LEU A 9 5.45 -6.98 0.44
C LEU A 9 5.10 -6.45 1.83
N VAL A 10 4.99 -5.12 1.95
CA VAL A 10 4.65 -4.41 3.20
C VAL A 10 3.43 -3.54 2.96
N ALA A 11 2.34 -3.83 3.66
CA ALA A 11 1.12 -3.02 3.59
C ALA A 11 1.08 -2.01 4.75
N LEU A 12 0.85 -0.73 4.44
CA LEU A 12 0.58 0.29 5.44
C LEU A 12 -0.93 0.36 5.67
N ALA A 13 -1.38 -0.18 6.80
CA ALA A 13 -2.78 -0.16 7.23
C ALA A 13 -2.97 0.78 8.43
N GLY A 14 -4.15 1.38 8.54
CA GLY A 14 -4.52 2.21 9.68
C GLY A 14 -5.67 3.16 9.39
N GLN A 15 -6.10 3.90 10.40
CA GLN A 15 -7.23 4.81 10.29
C GLN A 15 -6.98 5.97 9.31
N PRO A 16 -8.04 6.62 8.80
CA PRO A 16 -7.91 7.90 8.09
C PRO A 16 -7.14 8.94 8.92
N ASN A 17 -6.36 9.78 8.25
CA ASN A 17 -5.66 10.94 8.85
C ASN A 17 -4.64 10.65 9.97
N VAL A 18 -4.15 9.41 10.13
CA VAL A 18 -3.09 9.07 11.11
C VAL A 18 -1.65 9.25 10.59
N GLY A 19 -1.49 9.78 9.38
CA GLY A 19 -0.17 10.02 8.77
C GLY A 19 0.41 8.87 7.95
N LYS A 20 -0.39 7.88 7.53
CA LYS A 20 0.07 6.75 6.68
C LYS A 20 0.79 7.21 5.42
N SER A 21 0.20 8.13 4.67
CA SER A 21 0.81 8.64 3.44
C SER A 21 2.10 9.43 3.70
N THR A 22 2.25 10.05 4.89
CA THR A 22 3.53 10.64 5.31
C THR A 22 4.60 9.57 5.51
N VAL A 23 4.25 8.46 6.17
CA VAL A 23 5.17 7.32 6.36
C VAL A 23 5.49 6.67 5.01
N PHE A 24 4.49 6.44 4.15
CA PHE A 24 4.68 5.90 2.80
C PHE A 24 5.70 6.72 2.02
N ASN A 25 5.46 8.02 1.87
CA ASN A 25 6.35 8.92 1.13
C ASN A 25 7.77 8.97 1.71
N ALA A 26 7.91 8.85 3.04
CA ALA A 26 9.23 8.79 3.68
C ALA A 26 9.98 7.49 3.39
N LEU A 27 9.28 6.38 3.16
CA LEU A 27 9.85 5.07 2.85
C LEU A 27 10.16 4.90 1.35
N THR A 28 9.29 5.39 0.47
CA THR A 28 9.37 5.15 -0.99
C THR A 28 10.03 6.31 -1.75
N GLY A 29 10.03 7.52 -1.18
CA GLY A 29 10.58 8.70 -1.83
C GLY A 29 9.89 9.02 -3.15
N LEU A 30 10.66 9.01 -4.26
CA LEU A 30 10.13 9.29 -5.60
C LEU A 30 9.80 8.03 -6.40
N ASP A 31 10.18 6.84 -5.93
CA ASP A 31 9.95 5.57 -6.63
C ASP A 31 8.59 4.98 -6.23
N GLN A 32 7.54 5.72 -6.60
CA GLN A 32 6.15 5.37 -6.32
C GLN A 32 5.27 5.50 -7.56
N HIS A 33 4.26 4.65 -7.62
CA HIS A 33 3.21 4.63 -8.62
C HIS A 33 1.87 4.88 -7.94
N VAL A 34 1.07 5.77 -8.52
CA VAL A 34 -0.30 6.05 -8.07
C VAL A 34 -1.26 5.63 -9.17
N GLY A 35 -2.23 4.79 -8.82
CA GLY A 35 -3.25 4.28 -9.72
C GLY A 35 -4.56 4.03 -9.00
N ASN A 36 -5.38 3.14 -9.54
CA ASN A 36 -6.60 2.67 -8.89
C ASN A 36 -6.54 1.16 -8.68
N TRP A 37 -7.18 0.70 -7.61
CA TRP A 37 -7.37 -0.74 -7.37
C TRP A 37 -8.14 -1.39 -8.55
N PRO A 38 -7.77 -2.61 -8.97
CA PRO A 38 -8.40 -3.26 -10.13
C PRO A 38 -9.93 -3.31 -10.05
N GLY A 39 -10.59 -2.68 -11.02
CA GLY A 39 -12.06 -2.63 -11.08
C GLY A 39 -12.72 -1.76 -10.01
N LYS A 40 -11.97 -0.86 -9.35
CA LYS A 40 -12.45 0.06 -8.33
C LYS A 40 -12.02 1.50 -8.66
N THR A 41 -12.70 2.46 -8.05
CA THR A 41 -12.33 3.89 -8.08
C THR A 41 -11.50 4.32 -6.87
N VAL A 42 -11.05 3.34 -6.06
CA VAL A 42 -10.24 3.59 -4.87
C VAL A 42 -8.80 3.73 -5.33
N GLU A 43 -8.12 4.78 -4.87
CA GLU A 43 -6.71 5.04 -5.17
C GLU A 43 -5.82 3.94 -4.57
N CYS A 44 -4.77 3.56 -5.30
CA CYS A 44 -3.71 2.66 -4.85
C CYS A 44 -2.37 3.39 -4.99
N MET A 45 -1.58 3.43 -3.91
CA MET A 45 -0.19 3.88 -3.95
C MET A 45 0.73 2.71 -3.67
N GLU A 46 1.64 2.46 -4.59
CA GLU A 46 2.65 1.40 -4.49
C GLU A 46 4.03 2.03 -4.68
N GLY A 47 5.05 1.55 -3.98
CA GLY A 47 6.40 2.06 -4.16
C GLY A 47 7.45 1.10 -3.64
N THR A 48 8.70 1.42 -3.94
CA THR A 48 9.83 0.55 -3.60
C THR A 48 10.65 1.15 -2.46
N LEU A 49 10.99 0.32 -1.47
CA LEU A 49 11.95 0.65 -0.43
C LEU A 49 13.18 -0.25 -0.58
N LYS A 50 14.38 0.34 -0.65
CA LYS A 50 15.65 -0.39 -0.62
C LYS A 50 16.32 -0.18 0.74
N CYS A 51 16.45 -1.25 1.52
CA CYS A 51 17.00 -1.19 2.87
C CYS A 51 17.80 -2.45 3.19
N ASN A 52 19.00 -2.28 3.76
CA ASN A 52 19.88 -3.38 4.18
C ASN A 52 20.18 -4.42 3.08
N GLY A 53 20.26 -3.99 1.82
CA GLY A 53 20.51 -4.87 0.68
C GLY A 53 19.30 -5.63 0.17
N SER A 54 18.11 -5.45 0.77
CA SER A 54 16.84 -6.02 0.29
C SER A 54 15.94 -4.94 -0.31
N THR A 55 15.09 -5.38 -1.25
CA THR A 55 14.08 -4.57 -1.91
C THR A 55 12.70 -4.97 -1.44
N TYR A 56 11.93 -4.01 -0.93
CA TYR A 56 10.58 -4.17 -0.40
C TYR A 56 9.60 -3.46 -1.32
N CYS A 57 8.44 -4.06 -1.56
CA CYS A 57 7.29 -3.39 -2.15
C CYS A 57 6.42 -2.88 -1.01
N VAL A 58 6.17 -1.58 -0.99
CA VAL A 58 5.32 -0.92 0.01
C VAL A 58 4.02 -0.52 -0.68
N VAL A 59 2.89 -0.81 -0.04
CA VAL A 59 1.55 -0.43 -0.54
C VAL A 59 0.82 0.36 0.55
N ASP A 60 0.32 1.55 0.23
CA ASP A 60 -0.57 2.32 1.12
C ASP A 60 -2.01 1.82 0.96
N LEU A 61 -2.57 1.25 2.02
CA LEU A 61 -3.96 0.83 2.01
C LEU A 61 -4.88 2.02 2.35
N PRO A 62 -6.10 2.04 1.80
CA PRO A 62 -7.09 3.03 2.18
C PRO A 62 -7.27 3.11 3.71
N GLY A 63 -7.38 4.33 4.21
CA GLY A 63 -7.65 4.55 5.63
C GLY A 63 -9.01 3.97 6.01
N THR A 64 -9.05 3.07 6.98
CA THR A 64 -10.30 2.41 7.41
C THR A 64 -10.43 2.37 8.92
N TYR A 65 -11.66 2.50 9.43
CA TYR A 65 -11.95 2.35 10.87
C TYR A 65 -12.31 0.92 11.25
N SER A 66 -12.68 0.10 10.26
CA SER A 66 -13.04 -1.30 10.43
C SER A 66 -12.66 -2.12 9.19
N LEU A 67 -12.67 -3.44 9.33
CA LEU A 67 -12.57 -4.39 8.21
C LEU A 67 -13.92 -5.07 7.95
N THR A 68 -15.02 -4.38 8.24
CA THR A 68 -16.38 -4.94 8.08
C THR A 68 -16.90 -4.87 6.63
N ALA A 69 -16.15 -4.20 5.74
CA ALA A 69 -16.40 -4.12 4.29
C ALA A 69 -17.68 -3.34 3.92
N ASN A 70 -17.99 -2.29 4.66
CA ASN A 70 -19.17 -1.44 4.44
C ASN A 70 -18.91 -0.30 3.44
N SER A 71 -17.67 -0.09 3.02
CA SER A 71 -17.29 0.86 1.97
C SER A 71 -16.32 0.23 0.96
N PRO A 72 -16.17 0.79 -0.25
CA PRO A 72 -15.17 0.34 -1.21
C PRO A 72 -13.75 0.29 -0.63
N GLU A 73 -13.39 1.26 0.21
CA GLU A 73 -12.10 1.35 0.90
C GLU A 73 -11.91 0.20 1.90
N GLU A 74 -12.94 -0.09 2.71
CA GLU A 74 -12.92 -1.21 3.65
C GLU A 74 -12.88 -2.56 2.94
N VAL A 75 -13.59 -2.70 1.81
CA VAL A 75 -13.52 -3.90 0.96
C VAL A 75 -12.10 -4.10 0.46
N VAL A 76 -11.48 -3.07 -0.11
CA VAL A 76 -10.12 -3.12 -0.64
C VAL A 76 -9.11 -3.48 0.45
N ALA A 77 -9.14 -2.78 1.59
CA ALA A 77 -8.21 -3.05 2.69
C ALA A 77 -8.37 -4.47 3.24
N ARG A 78 -9.60 -4.93 3.42
CA ARG A 78 -9.91 -6.28 3.89
C ARG A 78 -9.46 -7.36 2.91
N GLU A 79 -9.79 -7.20 1.62
CA GLU A 79 -9.42 -8.18 0.60
C GLU A 79 -7.91 -8.30 0.44
N PHE A 80 -7.18 -7.19 0.55
CA PHE A 80 -5.72 -7.19 0.51
C PHE A 80 -5.08 -7.91 1.71
N ILE A 81 -5.63 -7.72 2.93
CA ILE A 81 -5.07 -8.29 4.15
C ILE A 81 -5.33 -9.81 4.26
N ILE A 82 -6.48 -10.27 3.77
CA ILE A 82 -6.92 -11.68 3.93
C ILE A 82 -6.35 -12.60 2.84
N ARG A 83 -5.98 -12.07 1.69
CA ARG A 83 -5.44 -12.84 0.56
C ARG A 83 -3.93 -12.97 0.63
#